data_AF-A0A2E0SKB6-F1
#
_entry.id   AF-A0A2E0SKB6-F1
#
_cell.length_a   1.000
_cell.length_b   1.000
_cell.length_c   1.000
_cell.angle_alpha   90.00
_cell.angle_beta   90.00
_cell.angle_gamma   90.00
#
_symmetry.space_group_name_H-M   'P 1'
#
loop_
_entity.id
_entity.type
_entity.pdbx_description
1 polymer ?
#
loop_
_entity_poly.entity_id
_entity_poly.type
_entity_poly.pdbx_seq_one_letter_code
_entity_poly.pdbx_strand_id
1 'polypeptide(L)'
;MSVANRPAVERKLSELKVELAPDVQYRLETLFPRRKGSYAAHTIRRRAKLLGQLEPVLRDMLLSGEVVQFICKGKQTASNNTYFLGVLCDDNIKLHTALVMTNLRLLCIQTNHRGIPKRTFWSVFYSQIKKVESGITDEVTLELSDGLFLSYYEFSQDEILILKQVIREMSARFEANHFDPPALQSWEQLCGHCYQIVPNREYECENCRAQFWSPGEIAIRCFLFPPWGTWILGHYGVALWEVLVFFAILAYDFHSIRRGDFSTALVFLIFGNSLAALLTSRNAAKGLYLKEDV
;
A
#
# COMPACT_ATOMS: atom_id res chain seq x y z
N MET A 1 23.96 -12.24 6.46
CA MET A 1 24.45 -10.85 6.24
C MET A 1 24.97 -10.31 7.57
N SER A 2 26.07 -9.54 7.57
CA SER A 2 26.59 -8.94 8.81
C SER A 2 25.77 -7.71 9.18
N VAL A 3 25.16 -7.72 10.37
CA VAL A 3 24.57 -6.53 11.00
C VAL A 3 25.62 -5.40 10.99
N ALA A 4 25.26 -4.22 10.47
CA ALA A 4 26.18 -3.09 10.47
C ALA A 4 26.41 -2.63 11.91
N ASN A 5 27.64 -2.25 12.27
CA ASN A 5 27.89 -1.70 13.60
C ASN A 5 27.34 -0.26 13.65
N ARG A 6 26.55 0.07 14.68
CA ARG A 6 25.87 1.37 14.81
C ARG A 6 26.77 2.60 14.58
N PRO A 7 27.97 2.68 15.19
CA PRO A 7 28.85 3.84 14.99
C PRO A 7 29.34 3.99 13.55
N ALA A 8 29.47 2.86 12.83
CA ALA A 8 29.88 2.89 11.42
C ALA A 8 28.75 3.42 10.52
N VAL A 9 27.49 3.13 10.86
CA VAL A 9 26.32 3.67 10.15
C VAL A 9 26.19 5.16 10.43
N GLU A 10 26.27 5.58 11.68
CA GLU A 10 26.21 6.99 12.09
C GLU A 10 27.28 7.83 11.40
N ARG A 11 28.52 7.34 11.34
CA ARG A 11 29.60 7.99 10.58
C ARG A 11 29.28 8.11 9.09
N LYS A 12 28.66 7.08 8.50
CA LYS A 12 28.29 7.12 7.08
C LYS A 12 27.15 8.11 6.81
N LEU A 13 26.20 8.23 7.72
CA LEU A 13 25.11 9.19 7.64
C LEU A 13 25.64 10.64 7.74
N SER A 14 26.58 10.89 8.65
CA SER A 14 27.21 12.21 8.77
C SER A 14 28.07 12.56 7.55
N GLU A 15 28.84 11.60 7.01
CA GLU A 15 29.57 11.77 5.73
C GLU A 15 28.62 12.12 4.57
N LEU A 16 27.39 11.57 4.56
CA LEU A 16 26.39 11.80 3.52
C LEU A 16 25.49 13.01 3.79
N LYS A 17 25.66 13.71 4.92
CA LYS A 17 24.78 14.80 5.38
C LYS A 17 23.30 14.40 5.39
N VAL A 18 23.03 13.18 5.84
CA VAL A 18 21.68 12.67 6.03
C VAL A 18 21.30 12.87 7.48
N GLU A 19 20.29 13.69 7.72
CA GLU A 19 19.68 13.89 9.03
C GLU A 19 18.39 13.08 9.09
N LEU A 20 18.18 12.38 10.21
CA LEU A 20 16.96 11.62 10.50
C LEU A 20 16.15 12.39 11.54
N ALA A 21 14.83 12.23 11.52
CA ALA A 21 13.98 12.90 12.50
C ALA A 21 14.30 12.41 13.93
N PRO A 22 14.56 13.33 14.90
CA PRO A 22 15.00 12.97 16.24
C PRO A 22 13.89 12.40 17.13
N ASP A 23 12.62 12.63 16.75
CA ASP A 23 11.42 12.18 17.44
C ASP A 23 11.04 10.72 17.14
N VAL A 24 11.54 10.16 16.03
CA VAL A 24 11.30 8.78 15.65
C VAL A 24 12.49 7.89 16.05
N GLN A 25 12.19 6.74 16.65
CA GLN A 25 13.22 5.78 17.05
C GLN A 25 13.54 4.81 15.91
N TYR A 26 14.83 4.66 15.60
CA TYR A 26 15.32 3.78 14.52
C TYR A 26 16.34 2.76 15.01
N ARG A 27 16.23 1.53 14.48
CA ARG A 27 17.32 0.54 14.54
C ARG A 27 18.20 0.68 13.30
N LEU A 28 19.25 1.48 13.43
CA LEU A 28 20.11 1.88 12.31
C LEU A 28 20.79 0.68 11.61
N GLU A 29 21.05 -0.40 12.35
CA GLU A 29 21.79 -1.56 11.86
C GLU A 29 20.99 -2.38 10.84
N THR A 30 19.68 -2.46 11.04
CA THR A 30 18.74 -3.10 10.10
C THR A 30 18.27 -2.11 9.04
N LEU A 31 18.05 -0.84 9.41
CA LEU A 31 17.60 0.20 8.49
C LEU A 31 18.62 0.48 7.37
N PHE A 32 19.91 0.49 7.69
CA PHE A 32 21.01 0.67 6.74
C PHE A 32 21.97 -0.53 6.79
N PRO A 33 21.60 -1.66 6.16
CA PRO A 33 22.42 -2.87 6.16
C PRO A 33 23.78 -2.60 5.52
N ARG A 34 24.81 -3.32 5.99
CA ARG A 34 26.18 -3.14 5.51
C ARG A 34 26.27 -3.55 4.03
N ARG A 35 26.47 -2.58 3.14
CA ARG A 35 26.85 -2.79 1.74
C ARG A 35 28.26 -2.28 1.51
N LYS A 36 29.08 -3.05 0.79
CA LYS A 36 30.42 -2.65 0.35
C LYS A 36 30.33 -1.97 -1.03
N GLY A 37 31.18 -0.98 -1.29
CA GLY A 37 31.32 -0.32 -2.60
C GLY A 37 30.46 0.92 -2.82
N SER A 38 30.62 1.57 -3.99
CA SER A 38 30.01 2.86 -4.34
C SER A 38 28.47 2.86 -4.33
N TYR A 39 27.83 1.71 -4.52
CA TYR A 39 26.37 1.54 -4.49
C TYR A 39 25.76 1.69 -3.09
N ALA A 40 26.56 1.54 -2.03
CA ALA A 40 26.09 1.70 -0.66
C ALA A 40 25.59 3.13 -0.39
N ALA A 41 26.33 4.15 -0.87
CA ALA A 41 25.94 5.55 -0.73
C ALA A 41 24.62 5.86 -1.45
N HIS A 42 24.43 5.31 -2.66
CA HIS A 42 23.19 5.49 -3.41
C HIS A 42 21.99 4.84 -2.70
N THR A 43 22.16 3.62 -2.18
CA THR A 43 21.08 2.93 -1.44
C THR A 43 20.72 3.67 -0.16
N ILE A 44 21.71 4.14 0.61
CA ILE A 44 21.48 4.95 1.82
C ILE A 44 20.71 6.22 1.46
N ARG A 45 21.13 6.96 0.43
CA ARG A 45 20.41 8.17 -0.02
C ARG A 45 18.99 7.89 -0.48
N ARG A 46 18.77 6.81 -1.23
CA ARG A 46 17.42 6.40 -1.68
C ARG A 46 16.50 6.10 -0.50
N ARG A 47 17.00 5.34 0.49
CA ARG A 47 16.22 5.01 1.69
C ARG A 47 16.02 6.22 2.61
N ALA A 48 17.04 7.05 2.79
CA ALA A 48 16.93 8.31 3.53
C ALA A 48 15.90 9.25 2.88
N LYS A 49 15.87 9.35 1.55
CA LYS A 49 14.87 10.13 0.82
C LYS A 49 13.46 9.60 1.06
N LEU A 50 13.27 8.27 0.98
CA LEU A 50 11.97 7.65 1.27
C LEU A 50 11.58 7.90 2.73
N LEU A 51 12.52 7.75 3.66
CA LEU A 51 12.28 7.96 5.08
C LEU A 51 11.88 9.41 5.36
N GLY A 52 12.59 10.41 4.81
CA GLY A 52 12.21 11.82 4.96
C GLY A 52 10.83 12.17 4.39
N GLN A 53 10.31 11.39 3.42
CA GLN A 53 8.93 11.54 2.94
C GLN A 53 7.90 10.92 3.90
N LEU A 54 8.27 9.85 4.62
CA LEU A 54 7.38 9.12 5.53
C LEU A 54 7.43 9.67 6.96
N GLU A 55 8.55 10.26 7.37
CA GLU A 55 8.78 10.81 8.71
C GLU A 55 7.63 11.68 9.24
N PRO A 56 7.07 12.65 8.48
CA PRO A 56 5.94 13.43 8.98
C PRO A 56 4.75 12.58 9.40
N VAL A 57 4.43 11.53 8.64
CA VAL A 57 3.32 10.62 8.95
C VAL A 57 3.70 9.65 10.07
N LEU A 58 4.95 9.19 10.11
CA LEU A 58 5.41 8.24 11.12
C LEU A 58 5.41 8.84 12.54
N ARG A 59 5.71 10.13 12.68
CA ARG A 59 5.67 10.81 13.99
C ARG A 59 4.32 10.68 14.69
N ASP A 60 3.25 10.81 13.91
CA ASP A 60 1.88 10.80 14.44
C ASP A 60 1.30 9.39 14.49
N MET A 61 1.80 8.46 13.66
CA MET A 61 1.30 7.10 13.53
C MET A 61 1.95 6.10 14.49
N LEU A 62 3.22 6.30 14.84
CA LEU A 62 3.97 5.39 15.69
C LEU A 62 3.52 5.49 17.15
N LEU A 63 3.37 4.34 17.80
CA LEU A 63 3.04 4.27 19.21
C LEU A 63 4.28 4.58 20.08
N SER A 64 4.04 4.96 21.33
CA SER A 64 5.13 5.19 22.28
C SER A 64 5.99 3.94 22.46
N GLY A 65 7.30 4.06 22.25
CA GLY A 65 8.25 2.94 22.30
C GLY A 65 8.27 2.05 21.05
N GLU A 66 7.54 2.44 20.00
CA GLU A 66 7.61 1.78 18.69
C GLU A 66 8.89 2.22 17.96
N VAL A 67 9.70 1.25 17.55
CA VAL A 67 11.02 1.44 16.93
C VAL A 67 11.00 0.91 15.51
N VAL A 68 11.29 1.78 14.54
CA VAL A 68 11.39 1.42 13.13
C VAL A 68 12.63 0.55 12.90
N GLN A 69 12.40 -0.68 12.45
CA GLN A 69 13.43 -1.68 12.17
C GLN A 69 13.93 -1.57 10.73
N PHE A 70 13.01 -1.44 9.76
CA PHE A 70 13.35 -1.44 8.34
C PHE A 70 12.28 -0.75 7.50
N ILE A 71 12.70 -0.18 6.36
CA ILE A 71 11.81 0.46 5.39
C ILE A 71 12.19 0.03 3.97
N CYS A 72 11.20 -0.36 3.19
CA CYS A 72 11.30 -0.56 1.75
C CYS A 72 10.05 -0.03 1.04
N LYS A 73 10.14 0.12 -0.28
CA LYS A 73 9.03 0.55 -1.14
C LYS A 73 8.89 -0.41 -2.29
N GLY A 74 7.67 -0.80 -2.59
CA GLY A 74 7.33 -1.68 -3.70
C GLY A 74 5.91 -1.43 -4.19
N LYS A 75 5.34 -2.45 -4.81
CA LYS A 75 3.95 -2.50 -5.25
C LYS A 75 3.21 -3.60 -4.50
N GLN A 76 1.97 -3.37 -4.13
CA GLN A 76 1.14 -4.31 -3.37
C GLN A 76 -0.06 -4.79 -4.17
N THR A 77 -0.38 -6.07 -4.01
CA THR A 77 -1.68 -6.66 -4.31
C THR A 77 -2.19 -7.42 -3.07
N ALA A 78 -3.50 -7.37 -2.86
CA ALA A 78 -4.18 -8.16 -1.83
C ALA A 78 -5.24 -9.01 -2.54
N SER A 79 -5.23 -10.32 -2.28
CA SER A 79 -6.18 -11.26 -2.88
C SER A 79 -6.42 -12.45 -1.97
N ASN A 80 -7.64 -12.98 -2.01
CA ASN A 80 -7.97 -14.28 -1.42
C ASN A 80 -7.64 -15.43 -2.41
N ASN A 81 -7.18 -15.11 -3.62
CA ASN A 81 -6.78 -16.07 -4.64
C ASN A 81 -5.69 -15.46 -5.54
N THR A 82 -4.44 -15.82 -5.29
CA THR A 82 -3.25 -15.28 -5.99
C THR A 82 -3.10 -15.78 -7.43
N TYR A 83 -3.69 -16.92 -7.78
CA TYR A 83 -3.35 -17.62 -9.03
C TYR A 83 -4.16 -17.21 -10.27
N PHE A 84 -5.41 -16.76 -10.14
CA PHE A 84 -6.27 -16.56 -11.33
C PHE A 84 -6.44 -15.09 -11.77
N LEU A 85 -6.25 -14.12 -10.87
CA LEU A 85 -6.45 -12.69 -11.17
C LEU A 85 -5.16 -11.89 -11.37
N GLY A 86 -4.00 -12.43 -11.01
CA GLY A 86 -2.72 -11.72 -11.11
C GLY A 86 -2.30 -11.34 -12.54
N VAL A 87 -2.77 -12.08 -13.54
CA VAL A 87 -2.43 -11.86 -14.97
C VAL A 87 -3.35 -10.84 -15.64
N LEU A 88 -4.57 -10.64 -15.13
CA LEU A 88 -5.54 -9.69 -15.70
C LEU A 88 -5.48 -8.31 -15.05
N CYS A 89 -4.81 -8.19 -13.90
CA CYS A 89 -4.61 -6.92 -13.22
C CYS A 89 -3.27 -6.31 -13.65
N ASP A 90 -3.35 -5.41 -14.62
CA ASP A 90 -2.28 -4.54 -15.13
C ASP A 90 -1.40 -3.96 -14.00
N ASP A 91 -0.11 -3.74 -14.30
CA ASP A 91 0.88 -3.15 -13.37
C ASP A 91 0.46 -1.76 -12.87
N ASN A 92 -0.46 -1.09 -13.56
CA ASN A 92 -1.07 0.19 -13.19
C ASN A 92 -2.13 0.08 -12.07
N ILE A 93 -2.65 -1.13 -11.80
CA ILE A 93 -3.66 -1.40 -10.76
C ILE A 93 -2.99 -1.72 -9.41
N LYS A 94 -1.70 -2.07 -9.42
CA LYS A 94 -0.94 -2.35 -8.20
C LYS A 94 -0.71 -1.05 -7.42
N LEU A 95 -0.98 -1.10 -6.12
CA LEU A 95 -0.83 0.06 -5.25
C LEU A 95 0.65 0.24 -4.94
N HIS A 96 1.23 1.41 -5.22
CA HIS A 96 2.56 1.71 -4.70
C HIS A 96 2.46 1.79 -3.18
N THR A 97 3.27 1.00 -2.47
CA THR A 97 3.21 0.89 -1.01
C THR A 97 4.62 0.99 -0.43
N ALA A 98 4.78 1.79 0.61
CA ALA A 98 5.94 1.73 1.49
C ALA A 98 5.63 0.80 2.66
N LEU A 99 6.52 -0.16 2.90
CA LEU A 99 6.49 -1.03 4.05
C LEU A 99 7.41 -0.46 5.12
N VAL A 100 6.86 -0.22 6.30
CA VAL A 100 7.59 0.21 7.49
C VAL A 100 7.45 -0.88 8.52
N MET A 101 8.54 -1.61 8.77
CA MET A 101 8.60 -2.66 9.77
C MET A 101 9.03 -2.05 11.10
N THR A 102 8.24 -2.22 12.14
CA THR A 102 8.57 -1.78 13.49
C THR A 102 8.89 -2.97 14.39
N ASN A 103 9.12 -2.75 15.68
CA ASN A 103 9.21 -3.82 16.66
C ASN A 103 7.83 -4.41 17.03
N LEU A 104 6.74 -3.76 16.63
CA LEU A 104 5.37 -4.15 17.00
C LEU A 104 4.58 -4.67 15.81
N ARG A 105 4.65 -4.01 14.66
CA ARG A 105 3.78 -4.29 13.52
C ARG A 105 4.43 -3.92 12.19
N LEU A 106 3.89 -4.48 11.12
CA LEU A 106 4.15 -4.06 9.75
C LEU A 106 3.13 -2.99 9.37
N LEU A 107 3.61 -1.77 9.17
CA LEU A 107 2.82 -0.67 8.62
C LEU A 107 2.94 -0.66 7.10
N CYS A 108 1.81 -0.71 6.41
CA CYS A 108 1.72 -0.57 4.96
C CYS A 108 1.14 0.81 4.67
N ILE A 109 1.93 1.66 4.01
CA ILE A 109 1.52 3.03 3.68
C ILE A 109 1.38 3.13 2.16
N GLN A 110 0.19 3.43 1.67
CA GLN A 110 0.04 3.73 0.24
C GLN A 110 0.88 4.97 -0.09
N THR A 111 1.60 4.93 -1.20
CA THR A 111 2.42 6.04 -1.70
C THR A 111 2.12 6.31 -3.16
N ASN A 112 2.66 7.40 -3.70
CA ASN A 112 2.76 7.58 -5.15
C ASN A 112 4.06 6.97 -5.71
N HIS A 113 4.26 7.03 -7.02
CA HIS A 113 5.50 6.54 -7.67
C HIS A 113 6.79 7.21 -7.14
N ARG A 114 6.70 8.40 -6.53
CA ARG A 114 7.84 9.13 -5.91
C ARG A 114 8.10 8.79 -4.45
N GLY A 115 7.22 8.03 -3.79
CA GLY A 115 7.34 7.64 -2.38
C GLY A 115 6.64 8.57 -1.40
N ILE A 116 5.91 9.57 -1.90
CA ILE A 116 5.12 10.47 -1.05
C ILE A 116 3.91 9.69 -0.52
N PRO A 117 3.66 9.67 0.80
CA PRO A 117 2.54 8.96 1.39
C PRO A 117 1.20 9.54 0.93
N LYS A 118 0.25 8.65 0.67
CA LYS A 118 -1.19 8.94 0.56
C LYS A 118 -1.85 8.65 1.91
N ARG A 119 -3.05 9.18 2.13
CA ARG A 119 -3.83 9.00 3.37
C ARG A 119 -4.55 7.64 3.47
N THR A 120 -3.92 6.58 2.96
CA THR A 120 -4.43 5.20 3.01
C THR A 120 -3.39 4.32 3.67
N PHE A 121 -3.74 3.73 4.80
CA PHE A 121 -2.79 3.08 5.70
C PHE A 121 -3.35 1.75 6.18
N TRP A 122 -2.46 0.79 6.38
CA TRP A 122 -2.79 -0.49 6.97
C TRP A 122 -1.74 -0.94 7.98
N SER A 123 -2.15 -1.82 8.88
CA SER A 123 -1.34 -2.39 9.95
C SER A 123 -1.52 -3.90 9.98
N VAL A 124 -0.42 -4.64 10.19
CA VAL A 124 -0.44 -6.09 10.42
C VAL A 124 0.48 -6.38 11.60
N PHE A 125 -0.07 -6.91 12.69
CA PHE A 125 0.77 -7.39 13.80
C PHE A 125 1.56 -8.63 13.39
N TYR A 126 2.76 -8.80 13.93
CA TYR A 126 3.59 -9.97 13.61
C TYR A 126 2.98 -11.31 14.05
N SER A 127 2.08 -11.33 15.05
CA SER A 127 1.31 -12.53 15.43
C SER A 127 0.28 -12.94 14.38
N GLN A 128 -0.16 -12.01 13.52
CA GLN A 128 -1.16 -12.28 12.48
C GLN A 128 -0.53 -12.77 11.17
N ILE A 129 0.80 -12.81 11.07
CA ILE A 129 1.53 -13.32 9.91
C ILE A 129 1.82 -14.81 10.14
N LYS A 130 1.13 -15.67 9.39
CA LYS A 130 1.27 -17.13 9.48
C LYS A 130 2.48 -17.63 8.70
N LYS A 131 2.70 -17.10 7.50
CA LYS A 131 3.80 -17.54 6.63
C LYS A 131 4.32 -16.40 5.77
N VAL A 132 5.62 -16.46 5.47
CA VAL A 132 6.29 -15.57 4.53
C VAL A 132 6.94 -16.40 3.42
N GLU A 133 6.44 -16.25 2.21
CA GLU A 133 6.97 -16.90 1.02
C GLU A 133 7.71 -15.87 0.14
N SER A 134 8.73 -16.33 -0.59
CA SER A 134 9.30 -15.54 -1.69
C SER A 134 8.97 -16.23 -2.99
N GLY A 135 8.42 -15.49 -3.94
CA GLY A 135 8.27 -15.94 -5.31
C GLY A 135 9.61 -16.04 -6.04
N ILE A 136 9.56 -16.49 -7.28
CA ILE A 136 10.73 -16.63 -8.16
C ILE A 136 11.21 -15.26 -8.69
N THR A 137 10.33 -14.25 -8.72
CA THR A 137 10.54 -12.94 -9.35
C THR A 137 10.23 -11.80 -8.39
N ASP A 138 11.23 -11.31 -7.63
CA ASP A 138 11.21 -10.10 -6.79
C ASP A 138 9.90 -9.88 -6.00
N GLU A 139 9.28 -10.99 -5.58
CA GLU A 139 7.97 -11.04 -4.94
C GLU A 139 8.10 -11.65 -3.54
N VAL A 140 7.38 -11.03 -2.59
CA VAL A 140 7.16 -11.57 -1.25
C VAL A 140 5.68 -11.68 -1.00
N THR A 141 5.25 -12.86 -0.57
CA THR A 141 3.85 -13.13 -0.23
C THR A 141 3.75 -13.40 1.26
N LEU A 142 2.88 -12.66 1.95
CA LEU A 142 2.51 -12.88 3.34
C LEU A 142 1.17 -13.61 3.36
N GLU A 143 1.12 -14.78 3.99
CA GLU A 143 -0.13 -15.46 4.36
C GLU A 143 -0.51 -15.00 5.77
N LEU A 144 -1.69 -14.43 5.90
CA LEU A 144 -2.23 -13.96 7.18
C LEU A 144 -3.08 -15.05 7.87
N SER A 145 -3.36 -14.84 9.15
CA SER A 145 -4.16 -15.74 9.99
C SER A 145 -5.58 -15.99 9.48
N ASP A 146 -6.19 -15.02 8.80
CA ASP A 146 -7.51 -15.10 8.17
C ASP A 146 -7.50 -15.75 6.77
N GLY A 147 -6.33 -16.16 6.28
CA GLY A 147 -6.15 -16.74 4.94
C GLY A 147 -6.02 -15.69 3.83
N LEU A 148 -5.95 -14.40 4.15
CA LEU A 148 -5.63 -13.35 3.17
C LEU A 148 -4.17 -13.47 2.73
N PHE A 149 -3.91 -13.31 1.43
CA PHE A 149 -2.57 -13.22 0.88
C PHE A 149 -2.25 -11.78 0.48
N LEU A 150 -1.16 -11.25 1.04
CA LEU A 150 -0.58 -9.97 0.67
C LEU A 150 0.69 -10.20 -0.14
N SER A 151 0.62 -9.91 -1.44
CA SER A 151 1.77 -10.00 -2.35
C SER A 151 2.39 -8.62 -2.56
N TYR A 152 3.72 -8.57 -2.47
CA TYR A 152 4.51 -7.37 -2.69
C TYR A 152 5.58 -7.61 -3.75
N TYR A 153 5.72 -6.67 -4.67
CA TYR A 153 6.63 -6.72 -5.81
C TYR A 153 7.63 -5.57 -5.81
N GLU A 154 8.64 -5.67 -6.67
CA GLU A 154 9.69 -4.66 -6.91
C GLU A 154 10.66 -4.48 -5.72
N PHE A 155 10.84 -5.53 -4.91
CA PHE A 155 11.86 -5.55 -3.87
C PHE A 155 13.15 -6.19 -4.39
N SER A 156 14.28 -5.58 -4.05
CA SER A 156 15.57 -6.25 -4.31
C SER A 156 15.72 -7.48 -3.41
N GLN A 157 16.45 -8.49 -3.87
CA GLN A 157 16.66 -9.73 -3.12
C GLN A 157 17.22 -9.48 -1.70
N ASP A 158 18.10 -8.49 -1.53
CA ASP A 158 18.59 -8.08 -0.21
C ASP A 158 17.47 -7.54 0.70
N GLU A 159 16.53 -6.76 0.14
CA GLU A 159 15.39 -6.23 0.90
C GLU A 159 14.42 -7.36 1.30
N ILE A 160 14.22 -8.34 0.42
CA ILE A 160 13.43 -9.54 0.71
C ILE A 160 14.04 -10.34 1.86
N LEU A 161 15.36 -10.54 1.84
CA LEU A 161 16.07 -11.25 2.91
C LEU A 161 15.96 -10.52 4.24
N ILE A 162 16.11 -9.19 4.25
CA ILE A 162 15.96 -8.38 5.47
C ILE A 162 14.52 -8.41 5.97
N LEU A 163 13.54 -8.26 5.09
CA LEU A 163 12.12 -8.34 5.43
C LEU A 163 11.81 -9.68 6.11
N LYS A 164 12.24 -10.79 5.51
CA LYS A 164 12.06 -12.12 6.09
C LYS A 164 12.74 -12.24 7.44
N GLN A 165 13.97 -11.73 7.57
CA GLN A 165 14.72 -11.76 8.82
C GLN A 165 14.01 -10.98 9.92
N VAL A 166 13.55 -9.75 9.64
CA VAL A 166 12.85 -8.90 10.60
C VAL A 166 11.54 -9.53 11.03
N ILE A 167 10.73 -10.03 10.08
CA ILE A 167 9.47 -10.72 10.43
C ILE A 167 9.76 -11.92 11.34
N ARG A 168 10.76 -12.76 10.98
CA ARG A 168 11.11 -13.95 11.78
C ARG A 168 11.59 -13.58 13.20
N GLU A 169 12.41 -12.53 13.32
CA GLU A 169 12.91 -12.05 14.61
C GLU A 169 11.76 -11.50 15.46
N MET A 170 10.84 -10.72 14.87
CA MET A 170 9.73 -10.14 15.61
C MET A 170 8.67 -11.18 16.00
N SER A 171 8.30 -12.10 15.09
CA SER A 171 7.39 -13.21 15.43
C SER A 171 7.94 -14.08 16.56
N ALA A 172 9.23 -14.41 16.54
CA ALA A 172 9.85 -15.16 17.64
C ALA A 172 9.82 -14.40 18.98
N ARG A 173 9.93 -13.07 18.96
CA ARG A 173 9.77 -12.24 20.17
C ARG A 173 8.34 -12.20 20.68
N PHE A 174 7.34 -12.19 19.79
CA PHE A 174 5.94 -12.24 20.18
C PHE A 174 5.63 -13.57 20.88
N GLU A 175 6.08 -14.68 20.29
CA GLU A 175 5.95 -16.01 20.88
C GLU A 175 6.66 -16.12 22.24
N ALA A 176 7.92 -15.68 22.33
CA ALA A 176 8.70 -15.77 23.56
C ALA A 176 8.13 -14.95 24.73
N ASN A 177 7.44 -13.84 24.44
CA ASN A 177 6.82 -12.97 25.44
C ASN A 177 5.34 -13.27 25.66
N HIS A 178 4.77 -14.29 25.00
CA HIS A 178 3.32 -14.56 24.99
C HIS A 178 2.48 -13.32 24.67
N PHE A 179 2.98 -12.49 23.76
CA PHE A 179 2.32 -11.25 23.37
C PHE A 179 1.49 -11.49 22.12
N ASP A 180 0.16 -11.48 22.28
CA ASP A 180 -0.79 -11.54 21.16
C ASP A 180 -1.80 -10.39 21.28
N PRO A 181 -1.56 -9.26 20.59
CA PRO A 181 -2.46 -8.12 20.66
C PRO A 181 -3.81 -8.47 19.99
N PRO A 182 -4.94 -8.02 20.56
CA PRO A 182 -6.24 -8.23 19.93
C PRO A 182 -6.28 -7.49 18.59
N ALA A 183 -6.52 -8.23 17.51
CA ALA A 183 -6.68 -7.69 16.18
C ALA A 183 -8.13 -7.88 15.72
N LEU A 184 -8.77 -6.82 15.20
CA LEU A 184 -10.14 -6.92 14.67
C LEU A 184 -10.17 -7.68 13.33
N GLN A 185 -9.07 -7.59 12.59
CA GLN A 185 -8.83 -8.22 11.30
C GLN A 185 -7.32 -8.40 11.14
N SER A 186 -6.87 -9.42 10.39
CA SER A 186 -5.43 -9.67 10.23
C SER A 186 -4.71 -8.53 9.50
N TRP A 187 -5.44 -7.83 8.62
CA TRP A 187 -5.00 -6.66 7.88
C TRP A 187 -5.82 -5.44 8.28
N GLU A 188 -5.39 -4.75 9.33
CA GLU A 188 -6.13 -3.64 9.92
C GLU A 188 -6.04 -2.38 9.07
N GLN A 189 -7.18 -1.82 8.72
CA GLN A 189 -7.27 -0.52 8.06
C GLN A 189 -7.14 0.58 9.12
N LEU A 190 -6.25 1.54 8.88
CA LEU A 190 -6.08 2.70 9.75
C LEU A 190 -6.74 3.93 9.13
N CYS A 191 -7.31 4.77 9.98
CA CYS A 191 -7.89 6.04 9.58
C CYS A 191 -6.84 6.95 8.93
N GLY A 192 -7.17 7.50 7.76
CA GLY A 192 -6.30 8.42 7.01
C GLY A 192 -6.01 9.75 7.71
N HIS A 193 -6.74 10.07 8.77
CA HIS A 193 -6.63 11.33 9.52
C HIS A 193 -6.04 11.13 10.94
N CYS A 194 -6.58 10.21 11.75
CA CYS A 194 -6.15 10.01 13.14
C CYS A 194 -5.43 8.69 13.41
N TYR A 195 -5.15 7.88 12.37
CA TYR A 195 -4.40 6.61 12.44
C TYR A 195 -4.98 5.52 13.35
N GLN A 196 -6.19 5.72 13.88
CA GLN A 196 -6.90 4.70 14.65
C GLN A 196 -7.45 3.60 13.75
N ILE A 197 -7.58 2.40 14.28
CA ILE A 197 -8.14 1.25 13.57
C ILE A 197 -9.60 1.56 13.22
N VAL A 198 -9.97 1.31 11.96
CA VAL A 198 -11.35 1.38 11.48
C VAL A 198 -11.78 -0.05 11.15
N PRO A 199 -12.89 -0.54 11.73
CA PRO A 199 -13.40 -1.88 11.45
C PRO A 199 -13.73 -2.11 9.97
N ASN A 200 -13.72 -3.37 9.55
CA ASN A 200 -14.00 -3.72 8.16
C ASN A 200 -15.43 -3.33 7.76
N ARG A 201 -15.59 -2.76 6.57
CA ARG A 201 -16.87 -2.27 6.01
C ARG A 201 -17.49 -1.10 6.77
N GLU A 202 -16.75 -0.47 7.67
CA GLU A 202 -17.11 0.82 8.24
C GLU A 202 -16.43 1.93 7.44
N TYR A 203 -17.22 2.96 7.11
CA TYR A 203 -16.78 4.10 6.29
C TYR A 203 -16.85 5.42 7.05
N GLU A 204 -16.87 5.34 8.38
CA GLU A 204 -16.75 6.47 9.29
C GLU A 204 -15.80 6.08 10.42
N CYS A 205 -14.86 6.95 10.78
CA CYS A 205 -13.98 6.71 11.92
C CYS A 205 -14.71 7.09 13.22
N GLU A 206 -14.88 6.16 14.15
CA GLU A 206 -15.53 6.42 15.44
C GLU A 206 -14.82 7.50 16.27
N ASN A 207 -13.49 7.58 16.15
CA ASN A 207 -12.67 8.49 16.95
C ASN A 207 -12.68 9.94 16.45
N CYS A 208 -12.43 10.15 15.15
CA CYS A 208 -12.32 11.51 14.58
C CYS A 208 -13.48 11.90 13.65
N ARG A 209 -14.47 11.03 13.46
CA ARG A 209 -15.63 11.23 12.57
C ARG A 209 -15.30 11.48 11.11
N ALA A 210 -14.06 11.21 10.70
CA ALA A 210 -13.66 11.27 9.30
C ALA A 210 -14.50 10.29 8.47
N GLN A 211 -15.03 10.76 7.34
CA GLN A 211 -15.85 9.96 6.42
C GLN A 211 -15.01 9.45 5.26
N PHE A 212 -15.26 8.20 4.88
CA PHE A 212 -14.60 7.52 3.78
C PHE A 212 -15.60 7.21 2.66
N TRP A 213 -15.10 7.14 1.44
CA TRP A 213 -15.87 6.67 0.30
C TRP A 213 -16.18 5.19 0.42
N SER A 214 -17.45 4.83 0.36
CA SER A 214 -17.84 3.42 0.25
C SER A 214 -17.67 2.89 -1.17
N PRO A 215 -17.38 1.59 -1.36
CA PRO A 215 -17.31 0.96 -2.68
C PRO A 215 -18.58 1.12 -3.50
N GLY A 216 -19.75 1.20 -2.86
CA GLY A 216 -21.03 1.43 -3.53
C GLY A 216 -21.16 2.87 -4.06
N GLU A 217 -20.79 3.87 -3.26
CA GLU A 217 -20.76 5.27 -3.70
C GLU A 217 -19.81 5.51 -4.87
N ILE A 218 -18.65 4.84 -4.86
CA ILE A 218 -17.68 4.87 -5.95
C ILE A 218 -18.24 4.15 -7.18
N ALA A 219 -18.86 2.98 -7.01
CA ALA A 219 -19.47 2.22 -8.11
C ALA A 219 -20.52 3.05 -8.87
N ILE A 220 -21.44 3.70 -8.14
CA ILE A 220 -22.50 4.53 -8.74
C ILE A 220 -21.89 5.67 -9.56
N ARG A 221 -20.86 6.34 -9.04
CA ARG A 221 -20.18 7.44 -9.74
C ARG A 221 -19.45 6.95 -10.99
N CYS A 222 -18.74 5.83 -10.90
CA CYS A 222 -18.12 5.20 -12.07
C CYS A 222 -19.15 4.71 -13.10
N PHE A 223 -20.32 4.25 -12.66
CA PHE A 223 -21.35 3.84 -13.61
C PHE A 223 -21.89 5.03 -14.41
N LEU A 224 -22.03 6.20 -13.79
CA LEU A 224 -22.47 7.42 -14.47
C LEU A 224 -21.36 8.01 -15.35
N PHE A 225 -20.13 8.01 -14.83
CA PHE A 225 -18.95 8.51 -15.53
C PHE A 225 -17.74 7.67 -15.11
N PRO A 226 -17.31 6.70 -15.94
CA PRO A 226 -16.26 5.73 -15.61
C PRO A 226 -15.01 6.32 -14.94
N PRO A 227 -14.45 7.44 -15.43
CA PRO A 227 -13.24 8.03 -14.85
C PRO A 227 -13.39 8.57 -13.42
N TRP A 228 -14.62 8.81 -12.96
CA TRP A 228 -14.90 9.52 -11.72
C TRP A 228 -14.29 8.80 -10.50
N GLY A 229 -14.63 7.53 -10.29
CA GLY A 229 -14.10 6.79 -9.15
C GLY A 229 -12.58 6.63 -9.22
N THR A 230 -12.02 6.46 -10.42
CA THR A 230 -10.57 6.33 -10.61
C THR A 230 -9.82 7.61 -10.21
N TRP A 231 -10.41 8.79 -10.42
CA TRP A 231 -9.90 10.04 -9.86
C TRP A 231 -10.01 10.12 -8.33
N ILE A 232 -11.13 9.68 -7.75
CA ILE A 232 -11.32 9.65 -6.29
C ILE A 232 -10.24 8.79 -5.63
N LEU A 233 -9.90 7.64 -6.24
CA LEU A 233 -8.82 6.76 -5.77
C LEU A 233 -7.40 7.35 -6.02
N GLY A 234 -7.31 8.48 -6.74
CA GLY A 234 -6.06 9.17 -7.05
C GLY A 234 -5.20 8.43 -8.08
N HIS A 235 -5.82 7.69 -9.00
CA HIS A 235 -5.17 7.04 -10.14
C HIS A 235 -5.32 7.90 -11.41
N TYR A 236 -4.86 9.15 -11.36
CA TYR A 236 -5.10 10.17 -12.40
C TYR A 236 -4.69 9.75 -13.83
N GLY A 237 -3.60 9.00 -13.98
CA GLY A 237 -3.15 8.52 -15.30
C GLY A 237 -4.13 7.50 -15.91
N VAL A 238 -4.64 6.58 -15.09
CA VAL A 238 -5.65 5.60 -15.50
C VAL A 238 -6.98 6.31 -15.78
N ALA A 239 -7.37 7.26 -14.94
CA ALA A 239 -8.58 8.05 -15.16
C ALA A 239 -8.54 8.82 -16.49
N LEU A 240 -7.39 9.40 -16.87
CA LEU A 240 -7.24 10.08 -18.16
C LEU A 240 -7.41 9.11 -19.34
N TRP A 241 -6.89 7.89 -19.22
CA TRP A 241 -7.10 6.84 -20.22
C TRP A 241 -8.57 6.44 -20.31
N GLU A 242 -9.23 6.26 -19.17
CA GLU A 242 -10.67 5.97 -19.10
C GLU A 242 -11.51 7.09 -19.74
N VAL A 243 -11.11 8.36 -19.62
CA VAL A 243 -11.78 9.48 -20.31
C VAL A 243 -11.73 9.29 -21.83
N LEU A 244 -10.57 8.96 -22.38
CA LEU A 244 -10.41 8.75 -23.83
C LEU A 244 -11.25 7.58 -24.32
N VAL A 245 -11.23 6.46 -23.59
CA VAL A 245 -12.01 5.27 -23.91
C VAL A 245 -13.51 5.58 -23.81
N PHE A 246 -13.95 6.29 -22.78
CA PHE A 246 -15.34 6.67 -22.60
C PHE A 246 -15.85 7.55 -23.75
N PHE A 247 -15.10 8.57 -24.16
CA PHE A 247 -15.49 9.41 -25.30
C PHE A 247 -15.46 8.64 -26.63
N ALA A 248 -14.56 7.68 -26.80
CA ALA A 248 -14.56 6.81 -27.97
C ALA A 248 -15.81 5.92 -28.04
N ILE A 249 -16.24 5.37 -26.89
CA ILE A 249 -17.50 4.61 -26.77
C ILE A 249 -18.68 5.52 -27.10
N LEU A 250 -18.75 6.73 -26.53
CA LEU A 250 -19.83 7.67 -26.84
C LEU A 250 -19.89 8.07 -28.32
N ALA A 251 -18.74 8.26 -28.97
CA ALA A 251 -18.67 8.55 -30.40
C ALA A 251 -19.18 7.37 -31.25
N TYR A 252 -18.81 6.14 -30.86
CA TYR A 252 -19.30 4.92 -31.50
C TYR A 252 -20.81 4.72 -31.30
N ASP A 253 -21.32 4.95 -30.08
CA ASP A 253 -22.73 4.85 -29.76
C ASP A 253 -23.55 5.89 -30.52
N PHE A 254 -23.07 7.14 -30.59
CA PHE A 254 -23.70 8.19 -31.40
C PHE A 254 -23.76 7.81 -32.89
N HIS A 255 -22.69 7.25 -33.43
CA HIS A 255 -22.66 6.77 -34.82
C HIS A 255 -23.63 5.60 -35.05
N SER A 256 -23.72 4.66 -34.11
CA SER A 256 -24.65 3.52 -34.16
C SER A 256 -26.10 3.97 -34.09
N ILE A 257 -26.41 4.93 -33.22
CA ILE A 257 -27.73 5.56 -33.14
C ILE A 257 -28.12 6.22 -34.47
N ARG A 258 -27.19 6.91 -35.15
CA ARG A 258 -27.45 7.50 -36.48
C ARG A 258 -27.74 6.47 -37.56
N ARG A 259 -27.31 5.22 -37.39
CA ARG A 259 -27.61 4.09 -38.29
C ARG A 259 -28.90 3.35 -37.93
N GLY A 260 -29.54 3.71 -36.82
CA GLY A 260 -30.75 3.06 -36.32
C GLY A 260 -30.49 1.91 -35.34
N ASP A 261 -29.23 1.64 -34.98
CA ASP A 261 -28.82 0.52 -34.13
C ASP A 261 -28.84 0.91 -32.64
N PHE A 262 -30.00 1.34 -32.13
CA PHE A 262 -30.15 1.82 -30.74
C PHE A 262 -29.80 0.76 -29.70
N SER A 263 -30.19 -0.50 -29.94
CA SER A 263 -29.93 -1.61 -29.02
C SER A 263 -28.45 -1.85 -28.79
N THR A 264 -27.65 -1.79 -29.87
CA THR A 264 -26.20 -1.98 -29.80
C THR A 264 -25.55 -0.87 -28.98
N ALA A 265 -25.90 0.39 -29.24
CA ALA A 265 -25.39 1.53 -28.48
C ALA A 265 -25.72 1.43 -26.98
N LEU A 266 -26.97 1.06 -26.63
CA LEU A 266 -27.38 0.91 -25.24
C LEU A 266 -26.61 -0.21 -24.53
N VAL A 267 -26.41 -1.35 -25.20
CA VAL A 267 -25.67 -2.49 -24.63
C VAL A 267 -24.21 -2.11 -24.37
N PHE A 268 -23.54 -1.45 -25.32
CA PHE A 268 -22.15 -1.04 -25.15
C PHE A 268 -21.98 -0.05 -23.99
N LEU A 269 -22.85 0.95 -23.89
CA LEU A 269 -22.81 1.93 -22.81
C LEU A 269 -23.03 1.28 -21.44
N ILE A 270 -24.09 0.47 -21.28
CA ILE A 270 -24.41 -0.18 -20.00
C ILE A 270 -23.30 -1.15 -19.61
N PHE A 271 -22.84 -1.99 -20.54
CA PHE A 271 -21.82 -3.00 -20.25
C PHE A 271 -20.47 -2.36 -19.90
N GLY A 272 -20.03 -1.36 -20.69
CA GLY A 272 -18.78 -0.64 -20.45
C GLY A 272 -18.77 0.06 -19.09
N ASN A 273 -19.85 0.78 -18.77
CA ASN A 273 -19.96 1.49 -17.49
C ASN A 273 -20.09 0.53 -16.31
N SER A 274 -20.81 -0.59 -16.47
CA SER A 274 -20.93 -1.63 -15.42
C SER A 274 -19.60 -2.29 -15.12
N LEU A 275 -18.80 -2.59 -16.15
CA LEU A 275 -17.47 -3.18 -15.97
C LEU A 275 -16.54 -2.21 -15.25
N ALA A 276 -16.53 -0.94 -15.64
CA ALA A 276 -15.75 0.10 -14.96
C ALA A 276 -16.18 0.24 -13.49
N ALA A 277 -17.48 0.34 -13.22
CA ALA A 277 -18.02 0.41 -11.86
C ALA A 277 -17.60 -0.79 -10.99
N LEU A 278 -17.67 -2.01 -11.53
CA LEU A 278 -17.28 -3.23 -10.81
C LEU A 278 -15.79 -3.23 -10.47
N LEU A 279 -14.92 -2.90 -11.43
CA LEU A 279 -13.47 -2.91 -11.23
C LEU A 279 -13.04 -1.84 -10.22
N THR A 280 -13.56 -0.63 -10.35
CA THR A 280 -13.20 0.47 -9.46
C THR A 280 -13.76 0.27 -8.05
N SER A 281 -14.96 -0.29 -7.91
CA SER A 281 -15.53 -0.67 -6.61
C SER A 281 -14.69 -1.73 -5.88
N ARG A 282 -14.20 -2.74 -6.60
CA ARG A 282 -13.29 -3.75 -6.03
C ARG A 282 -11.96 -3.14 -5.57
N ASN A 283 -11.44 -2.15 -6.28
CA ASN A 283 -10.24 -1.44 -5.86
C ASN A 283 -10.49 -0.52 -4.66
N ALA A 284 -11.65 0.14 -4.62
CA ALA A 284 -12.08 0.93 -3.47
C ALA A 284 -12.22 0.07 -2.21
N ALA A 285 -12.71 -1.17 -2.31
CA ALA A 285 -12.85 -2.07 -1.17
C ALA A 285 -11.53 -2.47 -0.49
N LYS A 286 -10.37 -2.22 -1.12
CA LYS A 286 -9.06 -2.58 -0.58
C LYS A 286 -8.53 -1.59 0.47
N GLY A 287 -9.11 -0.39 0.59
CA GLY A 287 -8.61 0.62 1.52
C GLY A 287 -9.63 1.71 1.82
N LEU A 288 -9.27 2.61 2.74
CA LEU A 288 -10.11 3.72 3.15
C LEU A 288 -9.67 5.01 2.44
N TYR A 289 -10.57 5.60 1.67
CA TYR A 289 -10.33 6.82 0.90
C TYR A 289 -11.14 7.96 1.51
N LEU A 290 -10.49 8.98 2.05
CA LEU A 290 -11.16 10.14 2.68
C LEU A 290 -12.04 10.91 1.68
N LYS A 291 -13.21 11.36 2.13
CA LYS A 291 -14.11 12.22 1.34
C LYS A 291 -13.66 13.67 1.30
N GLU A 292 -13.22 14.18 2.44
CA GLU A 292 -12.79 15.57 2.61
C GLU A 292 -11.36 15.57 3.15
N ASP A 293 -10.53 16.45 2.58
CA ASP A 293 -9.24 16.77 3.16
C ASP A 293 -9.47 17.68 4.37
N VAL A 294 -9.70 17.07 5.53
CA VAL A 294 -9.54 17.75 6.82
C VAL A 294 -8.06 18.02 7.06
#